data_AF-A0A8G2CA64-F1
#
_entry.id   AF-A0A8G2CA64-F1
#
_cell.length_a   1.000
_cell.length_b   1.000
_cell.length_c   1.000
_cell.angle_alpha   90.00
_cell.angle_beta   90.00
_cell.angle_gamma   90.00
#
_symmetry.space_group_name_H-M   'P 1'
#
loop_
_entity.id
_entity.type
_entity.pdbx_description
1 polymer ?
#
loop_
_entity_poly.entity_id
_entity_poly.type
_entity_poly.pdbx_seq_one_letter_code
_entity_poly.pdbx_strand_id
1 'polypeptide(L)' 'MSEEKIWPDKTDSDLWKEVRAAMVEKYGDRFDDAHMRKVFDLTCEHFEDYVPRSRFFKKALMNCVWERPIISKEQQVY' A
#
# COMPACT_ATOMS: atom_id res chain seq x y z
N MET A 1 2.71 9.62 22.90
CA MET A 1 2.47 10.20 21.57
C MET A 1 1.28 9.45 20.99
N SER A 2 0.11 10.08 20.91
CA SER A 2 -1.06 9.45 20.29
C SER A 2 -0.73 9.19 18.83
N GLU A 3 -0.79 7.93 18.39
CA GLU A 3 -0.57 7.61 16.98
C GLU A 3 -1.64 8.30 16.13
N GLU A 4 -1.20 9.03 15.11
CA GLU A 4 -2.08 9.67 14.14
C GLU A 4 -2.90 8.61 13.42
N LYS A 5 -4.23 8.72 13.52
CA LYS A 5 -5.16 7.85 12.80
C LYS A 5 -5.46 8.51 11.45
N ILE A 6 -5.37 7.71 10.40
CA ILE A 6 -5.69 8.13 9.04
C ILE A 6 -6.86 7.31 8.52
N TRP A 7 -7.63 7.92 7.62
CA TRP A 7 -8.65 7.23 6.84
C TRP A 7 -8.04 6.82 5.49
N PRO A 8 -7.95 5.53 5.17
CA PRO A 8 -7.35 5.08 3.90
C PRO A 8 -8.26 5.39 2.71
N ASP A 9 -8.05 6.54 2.06
CA ASP A 9 -8.78 6.93 0.86
C ASP A 9 -7.84 6.97 -0.35
N LYS A 10 -8.25 6.30 -1.44
CA LYS A 10 -7.53 6.31 -2.71
C LYS A 10 -7.53 7.66 -3.42
N THR A 11 -8.48 8.53 -3.06
CA THR A 11 -8.61 9.91 -3.56
C THR A 11 -7.78 10.89 -2.74
N ASP A 12 -7.27 10.48 -1.57
CA ASP A 12 -6.42 11.31 -0.74
C ASP A 12 -5.01 11.43 -1.34
N SER A 13 -4.82 12.55 -2.04
CA SER A 13 -3.56 12.86 -2.71
C SER A 13 -2.42 13.16 -1.74
N ASP A 14 -2.70 13.61 -0.52
CA ASP A 14 -1.67 13.92 0.45
C ASP A 14 -1.19 12.63 1.12
N LEU A 15 -2.12 11.74 1.49
CA LEU A 15 -1.80 10.40 1.97
C LEU A 15 -0.98 9.62 0.93
N TRP A 16 -1.36 9.69 -0.35
CA TRP A 16 -0.58 9.10 -1.44
C TRP A 16 0.86 9.63 -1.48
N LYS A 17 1.07 10.96 -1.44
CA LYS A 17 2.42 11.55 -1.48
C LYS A 17 3.28 11.05 -0.33
N GLU A 18 2.72 10.94 0.88
CA GLU A 18 3.46 10.47 2.03
C GLU A 18 3.85 8.99 1.92
N VAL A 19 2.92 8.13 1.48
CA VAL A 19 3.20 6.71 1.25
C VAL A 19 4.25 6.53 0.17
N ARG A 20 4.13 7.26 -0.93
CA ARG A 20 5.10 7.28 -2.02
C ARG A 20 6.47 7.71 -1.52
N ALA A 21 6.54 8.79 -0.74
CA ALA A 21 7.79 9.25 -0.15
C ALA A 21 8.43 8.17 0.75
N ALA A 22 7.64 7.52 1.60
CA ALA A 22 8.12 6.43 2.46
C ALA A 22 8.58 5.19 1.66
N MET A 23 7.91 4.88 0.54
CA MET A 23 8.32 3.81 -0.37
C MET A 23 9.66 4.13 -1.05
N VAL A 24 9.81 5.35 -1.58
CA VAL A 24 11.05 5.82 -2.21
C VAL A 24 12.19 5.90 -1.19
N GLU A 25 11.94 6.40 0.01
CA GLU A 25 12.95 6.46 1.08
C GLU A 25 13.45 5.06 1.46
N LYS A 26 12.55 4.07 1.54
CA LYS A 26 12.89 2.72 1.98
C LYS A 26 13.46 1.82 0.89
N TYR A 27 12.98 1.97 -0.35
CA TYR A 27 13.29 1.06 -1.46
C TYR A 27 13.98 1.72 -2.64
N GLY A 28 14.18 3.04 -2.63
CA GLY A 28 14.77 3.80 -3.73
C GLY A 28 13.96 3.64 -5.02
N ASP A 29 14.67 3.49 -6.14
CA ASP A 29 14.10 3.30 -7.48
C ASP A 29 13.71 1.83 -7.78
N ARG A 30 13.53 1.00 -6.76
CA ARG A 30 13.20 -0.42 -6.93
C ARG A 30 11.82 -0.66 -7.57
N PHE A 31 10.89 0.26 -7.38
CA PHE A 31 9.51 0.18 -7.87
C PHE A 31 9.19 1.42 -8.70
N ASP A 32 8.40 1.25 -9.74
CA ASP A 32 7.88 2.37 -10.54
C ASP A 32 6.63 2.98 -9.89
N ASP A 33 6.31 4.21 -10.29
CA ASP A 33 5.21 4.99 -9.74
C ASP A 33 3.86 4.30 -9.92
N ALA A 34 3.65 3.62 -11.05
CA ALA A 34 2.40 2.92 -11.35
C ALA A 34 2.21 1.71 -10.43
N HIS A 35 3.29 0.96 -10.16
CA HIS A 35 3.26 -0.12 -9.18
C HIS A 35 2.97 0.37 -7.76
N MET A 36 3.69 1.40 -7.31
CA MET A 36 3.45 2.01 -5.99
C MET A 36 2.00 2.50 -5.86
N ARG A 37 1.44 3.08 -6.93
CA ARG A 37 0.06 3.56 -6.94
C ARG A 37 -0.95 2.42 -6.83
N LYS A 38 -0.77 1.35 -7.59
CA LYS A 38 -1.60 0.14 -7.51
C LYS A 38 -1.57 -0.45 -6.11
N VAL A 39 -0.40 -0.52 -5.48
CA VAL A 39 -0.26 -1.04 -4.11
C VAL A 39 -0.95 -0.13 -3.09
N PHE A 40 -0.84 1.19 -3.24
CA PHE A 40 -1.56 2.14 -2.40
C PHE A 40 -3.07 1.92 -2.49
N ASP A 41 -3.62 1.85 -3.71
CA ASP A 41 -5.05 1.64 -3.94
C ASP A 41 -5.52 0.32 -3.30
N LEU A 42 -4.79 -0.78 -3.50
CA LEU A 42 -5.07 -2.08 -2.86
C LEU A 42 -4.99 -2.02 -1.33
N THR A 43 -4.09 -1.18 -0.79
CA THR A 43 -3.94 -1.03 0.65
C THR A 43 -5.09 -0.19 1.22
N CYS A 44 -5.57 0.82 0.51
CA CYS A 44 -6.78 1.56 0.87
C CYS A 44 -8.01 0.64 0.85
N GLU A 45 -8.19 -0.19 -0.17
CA GLU A 45 -9.29 -1.16 -0.25
C GLU A 45 -9.25 -2.23 0.86
N HIS A 46 -8.08 -2.51 1.43
CA HIS A 46 -7.94 -3.49 2.50
C HIS A 46 -8.45 -3.00 3.86
N PHE A 47 -8.58 -1.68 4.05
CA PHE A 47 -8.97 -1.08 5.32
C PHE A 47 -10.29 -0.35 5.17
N GLU A 48 -11.31 -0.82 5.88
CA GLU A 48 -12.67 -0.24 5.85
C GLU A 48 -12.89 0.86 6.91
N ASP A 49 -11.88 1.15 7.75
CA ASP A 49 -11.99 2.07 8.88
C ASP A 49 -10.65 2.81 9.14
N TYR A 50 -10.68 3.79 10.05
CA TYR A 50 -9.51 4.51 10.54
C TYR A 50 -8.45 3.56 11.09
N VAL A 51 -7.22 3.73 10.60
CA VAL A 51 -6.07 2.94 11.04
C VAL A 51 -4.93 3.86 11.51
N PRO A 52 -4.09 3.39 12.43
CA PRO A 52 -2.85 4.10 12.74
C PRO A 52 -2.01 4.27 11.47
N ARG A 53 -1.47 5.47 11.26
CA ARG A 53 -0.60 5.81 10.12
C ARG A 53 0.57 4.82 10.00
N SER A 54 1.19 4.48 11.13
CA SER A 54 2.26 3.47 11.21
C SER A 54 1.87 2.12 10.60
N ARG A 55 0.65 1.64 10.90
CA ARG A 55 0.11 0.35 10.44
C ARG A 55 -0.16 0.38 8.94
N PHE A 56 -0.76 1.46 8.46
CA PHE A 56 -1.05 1.64 7.04
C PHE A 56 0.24 1.66 6.20
N PHE A 57 1.23 2.47 6.60
CA PHE A 57 2.51 2.58 5.90
C PHE A 57 3.23 1.24 5.89
N LYS A 58 3.27 0.54 7.04
CA LYS A 58 3.84 -0.81 7.10
C LYS A 58 3.16 -1.76 6.14
N LYS A 59 1.83 -1.72 6.03
CA LYS A 59 1.07 -2.58 5.12
C LYS A 59 1.35 -2.24 3.66
N ALA A 60 1.34 -0.96 3.30
CA ALA A 60 1.66 -0.50 1.95
C ALA A 60 3.08 -0.92 1.52
N LEU A 61 4.07 -0.72 2.39
CA LEU A 61 5.45 -1.16 2.14
C LEU A 61 5.57 -2.69 2.01
N MET A 62 4.87 -3.44 2.86
CA MET A 62 4.84 -4.90 2.75
C MET A 62 4.19 -5.35 1.44
N ASN A 63 3.06 -4.77 1.05
CA ASN A 63 2.38 -5.09 -0.20
C ASN A 63 3.23 -4.74 -1.43
N CYS A 64 4.05 -3.70 -1.37
CA CYS A 64 5.01 -3.36 -2.44
C CYS A 64 6.06 -4.45 -2.65
N VAL A 65 6.54 -5.09 -1.57
CA VAL A 65 7.58 -6.13 -1.62
C VAL A 65 7.00 -7.52 -1.83
N TRP A 66 5.81 -7.78 -1.29
CA TRP A 66 5.13 -9.07 -1.29
C TRP A 66 4.07 -9.17 -2.37
N GLU A 67 4.36 -8.76 -3.61
CA GLU A 67 3.61 -9.29 -4.77
C GLU A 67 3.81 -10.81 -4.80
N ARG A 68 3.06 -11.54 -3.96
CA ARG A 68 2.67 -12.89 -4.31
C ARG A 68 2.02 -12.76 -5.68
N PRO A 69 2.43 -13.56 -6.68
CA PRO A 69 1.65 -13.65 -7.91
C PRO A 69 0.20 -13.86 -7.49
N ILE A 70 -0.71 -13.06 -8.08
CA ILE A 70 -2.12 -13.38 -8.05
C ILE A 70 -2.18 -14.78 -8.67
N ILE A 71 -2.22 -15.82 -7.84
CA ILE A 71 -2.66 -17.12 -8.30
C ILE A 71 -4.13 -16.86 -8.61
N SER A 72 -4.38 -16.50 -9.87
CA SER A 72 -5.72 -16.48 -10.40
C SER A 72 -6.30 -17.83 -10.03
N LYS A 73 -7.46 -17.85 -9.37
CA LYS A 73 -8.18 -19.09 -9.04
C LYS A 73 -8.71 -19.81 -10.30
N GLU A 74 -8.06 -19.64 -11.44
CA GLU A 74 -8.32 -20.27 -12.74
C GLU A 74 -7.16 -21.14 -13.23
N GLN A 75 -6.20 -21.49 -12.36
CA GLN A 75 -5.23 -22.55 -12.64
C GLN A 75 -5.12 -23.54 -11.48
N GLN A 76 -6.26 -24.15 -11.12
CA GLN A 76 -6.27 -25.49 -10.55
C GLN A 76 -6.93 -26.42 -11.57
N VAL A 77 -6.20 -26.69 -12.64
CA VAL A 77 -6.42 -27.90 -13.45
C VAL A 77 -5.25 -28.82 -13.13
N TYR A 78 -5.49 -29.80 -12.27
CA TYR A 78 -5.07 -31.19 -12.46
C TYR A 78 -5.80 -32.08 -11.47
#